data_AF-A0A521FYW5-F1
#
_entry.id   AF-A0A521FYW5-F1
#
_cell.length_a   1.000
_cell.length_b   1.000
_cell.length_c   1.000
_cell.angle_alpha   90.00
_cell.angle_beta   90.00
_cell.angle_gamma   90.00
#
_symmetry.space_group_name_H-M   'P 1'
#
loop_
_entity.id
_entity.type
_entity.pdbx_description
1 polymer ?
#
loop_
_entity_poly.entity_id
_entity_poly.type
_entity_poly.pdbx_seq_one_letter_code
_entity_poly.pdbx_strand_id
1 'polypeptide(L)'
;MRLRDILSVFSRCVDNIVLAESGITNDANNRLVAGIVSFRRAIQELEATGAFKEHIDDIRNINKTIFMTHEDSLVLSKDLCVRLVSLLSQLRNKVNIAVSVLSAVLPPQDQNSISIKLPKIHDLKELSNISERLDRIFDQLIVNDFVKGKVSLQNLDTGSEWLEVVFNSAKAAGVVASVVYSVIYLQGEYIKNQEAVEVVRNRRIANDIYEKLSNQLIEENKKQLDEQAIKIAKEAGAVPEDKDYHEYSQRVKFCITEIDELVKLGLKFFPASTSPNEIQRKLPDFSKNSIEEMLPDIKKLPEKTSESETTEDKKS
;
A
#
# COMPACT_ATOMS: atom_id res chain seq x y z
N MET A 1 -2.86 12.43 -2.02
CA MET A 1 -2.44 11.83 -0.72
C MET A 1 -3.53 12.09 0.31
N ARG A 2 -3.71 11.21 1.29
CA ARG A 2 -4.64 11.44 2.41
C ARG A 2 -4.06 12.48 3.37
N LEU A 3 -4.90 13.19 4.12
CA LEU A 3 -4.43 14.13 5.16
C LEU A 3 -3.55 13.45 6.21
N ARG A 4 -3.82 12.19 6.57
CA ARG A 4 -2.96 11.40 7.47
C ARG A 4 -1.60 11.08 6.87
N ASP A 5 -1.55 10.77 5.57
CA ASP A 5 -0.27 10.54 4.87
C ASP A 5 0.54 11.83 4.81
N ILE A 6 -0.14 12.96 4.60
CA ILE A 6 0.49 14.29 4.62
C ILE A 6 1.07 14.57 6.01
N LEU A 7 0.30 14.31 7.07
CA LEU A 7 0.77 14.46 8.45
C LEU A 7 1.98 13.58 8.75
N SER A 8 1.98 12.32 8.29
CA SER A 8 3.11 11.41 8.52
C SER A 8 4.37 11.89 7.79
N VAL A 9 4.25 12.35 6.53
CA VAL A 9 5.36 12.94 5.79
C VAL A 9 5.87 14.21 6.48
N PHE A 10 4.99 15.13 6.88
CA PHE A 10 5.38 16.35 7.57
C PHE A 10 6.14 16.07 8.86
N SER A 11 5.65 15.10 9.65
CA SER A 11 6.27 14.72 10.92
C SER A 11 7.67 14.11 10.75
N ARG A 12 7.90 13.33 9.68
CA ARG A 12 9.25 12.79 9.38
C ARG A 12 10.21 13.85 8.85
N CYS A 13 9.70 14.82 8.09
CA CYS A 13 10.54 15.80 7.41
C CYS A 13 10.96 16.95 8.32
N VAL A 14 10.13 17.35 9.30
CA VAL A 14 10.27 18.64 9.99
C VAL A 14 11.61 18.88 10.68
N ASP A 15 12.22 17.83 11.22
CA ASP A 15 13.53 17.92 11.88
C ASP A 15 14.70 17.96 10.89
N ASN A 16 14.45 17.54 9.66
CA ASN A 16 15.43 17.54 8.57
C ASN A 16 15.32 18.80 7.69
N ILE A 17 14.37 19.71 7.93
CA ILE A 17 14.29 21.02 7.27
C ILE A 17 15.22 22.02 7.98
N VAL A 18 16.50 21.68 8.01
CA VAL A 18 17.57 22.49 8.61
C VAL A 18 18.89 22.11 7.97
N LEU A 19 19.84 23.04 7.95
CA LEU A 19 21.22 22.79 7.58
C LEU A 19 22.13 23.25 8.72
N ALA A 20 23.18 22.49 8.99
CA ALA A 20 24.16 22.86 10.00
C ALA A 20 25.12 23.91 9.42
N GLU A 21 25.30 25.04 10.10
CA GLU A 21 26.23 26.11 9.71
C GLU A 21 27.46 26.11 10.62
N SER A 22 28.65 26.20 10.02
CA SER A 22 29.90 26.42 10.75
C SER A 22 30.79 27.46 10.05
N GLY A 23 31.60 28.16 10.83
CA GLY A 23 32.60 29.09 10.30
C GLY A 23 33.78 28.35 9.68
N ILE A 24 34.42 28.97 8.69
CA ILE A 24 35.64 28.46 8.06
C ILE A 24 36.84 29.21 8.65
N THR A 25 37.88 28.48 9.05
CA THR A 25 39.10 29.09 9.59
C THR A 25 39.72 30.04 8.56
N ASN A 26 40.01 31.27 8.97
CA ASN A 26 40.56 32.35 8.13
C ASN A 26 39.65 32.83 6.99
N ASP A 27 38.35 32.52 7.01
CA ASP A 27 37.39 33.05 6.04
C ASP A 27 36.12 33.57 6.75
N ALA A 28 36.04 34.91 6.85
CA ALA A 28 34.91 35.59 7.49
C ALA A 28 33.69 35.77 6.57
N ASN A 29 33.88 35.57 5.26
CA ASN A 29 32.87 35.84 4.24
C ASN A 29 32.12 34.58 3.82
N ASN A 30 32.68 33.41 4.07
CA ASN A 30 32.05 32.13 3.74
C ASN A 30 31.74 31.28 4.97
N ARG A 31 30.78 30.38 4.79
CA ARG A 31 30.28 29.43 5.79
C ARG A 31 30.26 28.04 5.19
N LEU A 32 30.62 27.05 6.00
CA LEU A 32 30.44 25.66 5.65
C LEU A 32 29.04 25.24 6.10
N VAL A 33 28.25 24.76 5.15
CA VAL A 33 26.89 24.26 5.37
C VAL A 33 26.90 22.74 5.20
N ALA A 34 26.34 22.00 6.15
CA ALA A 34 26.33 20.52 6.16
C ALA A 34 24.92 19.94 6.41
N GLY A 35 24.74 18.65 6.12
CA GLY A 35 23.45 17.95 6.22
C GLY A 35 22.58 18.12 4.97
N ILE A 36 23.21 18.35 3.82
CA ILE A 36 22.52 18.61 2.54
C ILE A 36 21.72 17.38 2.08
N VAL A 37 22.22 16.16 2.33
CA VAL A 37 21.58 14.92 1.88
C VAL A 37 20.26 14.67 2.60
N SER A 38 20.24 14.79 3.93
CA SER A 38 19.01 14.62 4.74
C SER A 38 18.00 15.73 4.43
N PHE A 39 18.47 16.97 4.32
CA PHE A 39 17.65 18.11 3.91
C PHE A 39 16.99 17.88 2.55
N ARG A 40 17.77 17.48 1.55
CA ARG A 40 17.24 17.25 0.19
C ARG A 40 16.19 16.16 0.18
N ARG A 41 16.42 15.05 0.88
CA ARG A 41 15.43 13.97 1.02
C ARG A 41 14.13 14.50 1.64
N ALA A 42 14.23 15.27 2.71
CA ALA A 42 13.07 15.86 3.37
C ALA A 42 12.30 16.81 2.45
N ILE A 43 12.99 17.65 1.65
CA ILE A 43 12.34 18.53 0.68
C ILE A 43 11.68 17.74 -0.45
N GLN A 44 12.30 16.67 -0.95
CA GLN A 44 11.70 15.83 -1.99
C GLN A 44 10.43 15.13 -1.49
N GLU A 45 10.46 14.57 -0.27
CA GLU A 45 9.28 13.98 0.36
C GLU A 45 8.18 15.04 0.58
N LEU A 46 8.55 16.24 1.03
CA LEU A 46 7.62 17.35 1.23
C LEU A 46 7.00 17.82 -0.10
N GLU A 47 7.80 17.94 -1.16
CA GLU A 47 7.35 18.33 -2.50
C GLU A 47 6.36 17.31 -3.09
N ALA A 48 6.58 16.02 -2.84
CA ALA A 48 5.67 14.94 -3.27
C ALA A 48 4.25 15.07 -2.67
N THR A 49 4.10 15.78 -1.55
CA THR A 49 2.77 16.07 -0.97
C THR A 49 1.99 17.13 -1.77
N GLY A 50 2.66 17.90 -2.62
CA GLY A 50 2.11 19.07 -3.31
C GLY A 50 1.95 20.32 -2.42
N ALA A 51 2.22 20.22 -1.12
CA ALA A 51 2.18 21.34 -0.19
C ALA A 51 3.45 22.20 -0.27
N PHE A 52 3.34 23.47 0.16
CA PHE A 52 4.45 24.42 0.29
C PHE A 52 5.29 24.67 -0.98
N LYS A 53 4.75 24.37 -2.16
CA LYS A 53 5.46 24.47 -3.45
C LYS A 53 6.18 25.81 -3.63
N GLU A 54 5.50 26.93 -3.36
CA GLU A 54 6.08 28.27 -3.47
C GLU A 54 7.34 28.45 -2.60
N HIS A 55 7.32 27.93 -1.36
CA HIS A 55 8.44 28.07 -0.43
C HIS A 55 9.60 27.15 -0.84
N ILE A 56 9.29 25.97 -1.36
CA ILE A 56 10.29 25.03 -1.89
C ILE A 56 10.96 25.64 -3.13
N ASP A 57 10.18 26.25 -4.02
CA ASP A 57 10.68 26.93 -5.21
C ASP A 57 11.56 28.14 -4.84
N ASP A 58 11.17 28.93 -3.83
CA ASP A 58 12.00 30.03 -3.32
C ASP A 58 13.37 29.54 -2.80
N ILE A 59 13.40 28.45 -2.04
CA ILE A 59 14.65 27.85 -1.55
C ILE A 59 15.51 27.36 -2.73
N ARG A 60 14.90 26.70 -3.72
CA ARG A 60 15.57 26.20 -4.93
C ARG A 60 16.14 27.34 -5.78
N ASN A 61 15.43 28.46 -5.85
CA ASN A 61 15.85 29.66 -6.59
C ASN A 61 17.02 30.38 -5.93
N ILE A 62 17.08 30.41 -4.59
CA ILE A 62 18.21 31.00 -3.86
C ILE A 62 19.48 30.18 -4.05
N ASN A 63 19.41 28.85 -4.04
CA ASN A 63 20.59 28.01 -4.22
C ASN A 63 20.29 26.67 -4.90
N LYS A 64 20.48 26.62 -6.22
CA LYS A 64 20.32 25.38 -7.01
C LYS A 64 21.38 24.33 -6.67
N THR A 65 22.58 24.73 -6.29
CA THR A 65 23.72 23.83 -6.05
C THR A 65 23.43 22.84 -4.91
N ILE A 66 22.72 23.27 -3.87
CA ILE A 66 22.32 22.42 -2.73
C ILE A 66 21.44 21.23 -3.18
N PHE A 67 20.71 21.37 -4.29
CA PHE A 67 19.87 20.31 -4.83
C PHE A 67 20.58 19.43 -5.86
N MET A 68 21.70 19.90 -6.41
CA MET A 68 22.43 19.22 -7.50
C MET A 68 23.72 18.53 -7.04
N THR A 69 24.32 18.95 -5.93
CA THR A 69 25.59 18.39 -5.43
C THR A 69 25.44 16.94 -4.95
N HIS A 70 26.47 16.10 -5.05
CA HIS A 70 26.51 14.80 -4.39
C HIS A 70 27.14 14.87 -2.99
N GLU A 71 27.74 16.00 -2.64
CA GLU A 71 28.38 16.23 -1.36
C GLU A 71 27.36 16.59 -0.28
N ASP A 72 27.61 16.15 0.96
CA ASP A 72 26.76 16.47 2.11
C ASP A 72 27.09 17.85 2.73
N SER A 73 28.13 18.50 2.23
CA SER A 73 28.55 19.84 2.66
C SER A 73 28.85 20.76 1.47
N LEU A 74 28.67 22.06 1.66
CA LEU A 74 28.93 23.08 0.64
C LEU A 74 29.40 24.38 1.30
N VAL A 75 30.34 25.07 0.66
CA VAL A 75 30.76 26.41 1.08
C VAL A 75 29.86 27.45 0.43
N LEU A 76 29.22 28.29 1.24
CA LEU A 76 28.35 29.38 0.80
C LEU A 76 28.85 30.72 1.32
N SER A 77 28.55 31.81 0.61
CA SER A 77 28.73 33.14 1.17
C SER A 77 27.83 33.35 2.39
N LYS A 78 28.30 34.13 3.35
CA LYS A 78 27.60 34.41 4.60
C LYS A 78 26.21 35.02 4.36
N ASP A 79 26.07 35.95 3.43
CA ASP A 79 24.78 36.55 3.07
C ASP A 79 23.80 35.50 2.53
N LEU A 80 24.27 34.65 1.62
CA LEU A 80 23.47 33.57 1.04
C LEU A 80 23.04 32.56 2.11
N CYS A 81 23.95 32.22 3.03
CA CYS A 81 23.69 31.33 4.15
C CYS A 81 22.60 31.89 5.08
N VAL A 82 22.70 33.16 5.47
CA VAL A 82 21.69 33.84 6.31
C VAL A 82 20.31 33.82 5.65
N ARG A 83 20.24 34.16 4.35
CA ARG A 83 18.98 34.14 3.59
C ARG A 83 18.38 32.74 3.51
N LEU A 84 19.22 31.73 3.23
CA LEU A 84 18.80 30.34 3.17
C LEU A 84 18.27 29.86 4.52
N VAL A 85 19.01 30.04 5.61
CA VAL A 85 18.61 29.64 6.96
C VAL A 85 17.30 30.32 7.38
N SER A 86 17.09 31.58 7.00
CA SER A 86 15.82 32.28 7.21
C SER A 86 14.65 31.60 6.49
N LEU A 87 14.79 31.27 5.19
CA LEU A 87 13.74 30.55 4.46
C LEU A 87 13.46 29.15 5.04
N LEU A 88 14.52 28.41 5.41
CA LEU A 88 14.39 27.10 6.03
C LEU A 88 13.63 27.18 7.36
N SER A 89 13.93 28.19 8.18
CA SER A 89 13.25 28.42 9.45
C SER A 89 11.77 28.75 9.26
N GLN A 90 11.44 29.56 8.25
CA GLN A 90 10.06 29.87 7.89
C GLN A 90 9.30 28.63 7.42
N LEU A 91 9.90 27.85 6.52
CA LEU A 91 9.31 26.60 6.03
C LEU A 91 9.11 25.61 7.19
N ARG A 92 10.12 25.40 8.02
CA ARG A 92 10.05 24.52 9.19
C ARG A 92 8.94 24.95 10.15
N ASN A 93 8.80 26.23 10.43
CA ASN A 93 7.71 26.74 11.27
C ASN A 93 6.33 26.47 10.65
N LYS A 94 6.16 26.67 9.35
CA LYS A 94 4.90 26.37 8.65
C LYS A 94 4.55 24.89 8.69
N VAL A 95 5.54 24.01 8.48
CA VAL A 95 5.37 22.56 8.58
C VAL A 95 5.01 22.17 10.02
N ASN A 96 5.69 22.70 11.04
CA ASN A 96 5.37 22.47 12.45
C ASN A 96 3.93 22.88 12.81
N ILE A 97 3.49 24.06 12.36
CA ILE A 97 2.11 24.52 12.57
C ILE A 97 1.14 23.55 11.89
N ALA A 98 1.41 23.13 10.66
CA ALA A 98 0.56 22.17 9.95
C ALA A 98 0.50 20.82 10.68
N VAL A 99 1.62 20.30 11.19
CA VAL A 99 1.67 19.08 12.02
C VAL A 99 0.80 19.25 13.26
N SER A 100 0.93 20.36 13.98
CA SER A 100 0.15 20.63 15.20
C SER A 100 -1.34 20.72 14.91
N VAL A 101 -1.75 21.40 13.84
CA VAL A 101 -3.16 21.55 13.46
C VAL A 101 -3.74 20.21 13.01
N LEU A 102 -3.05 19.50 12.12
CA LEU A 102 -3.52 18.20 11.62
C LEU A 102 -3.60 17.16 12.73
N SER A 103 -2.64 17.15 13.66
CA SER A 103 -2.67 16.23 14.81
C SER A 103 -3.81 16.55 15.78
N ALA A 104 -4.25 17.80 15.86
CA ALA A 104 -5.36 18.21 16.73
C ALA A 104 -6.74 17.94 16.09
N VAL A 105 -6.83 18.02 14.76
CA VAL A 105 -8.11 17.87 14.03
C VAL A 105 -8.37 16.42 13.62
N LEU A 106 -7.33 15.66 13.30
CA LEU A 106 -7.49 14.27 12.86
C LEU A 106 -7.69 13.35 14.08
N PRO A 107 -8.76 12.54 14.13
CA PRO A 107 -8.97 11.63 15.25
C PRO A 107 -7.88 10.53 15.27
N PRO A 108 -7.56 9.95 16.44
CA PRO A 108 -6.57 8.88 16.52
C PRO A 108 -6.98 7.68 15.65
N GLN A 109 -6.00 7.05 14.99
CA GLN A 109 -6.20 5.87 14.15
C GLN A 109 -5.86 4.60 14.95
N ASP A 110 -6.68 3.56 14.82
CA ASP A 110 -6.44 2.29 15.51
C ASP A 110 -5.44 1.44 14.72
N GLN A 111 -4.59 0.67 15.40
CA GLN A 111 -3.63 -0.22 14.72
C GLN A 111 -4.33 -1.34 13.90
N ASN A 112 -5.55 -1.72 14.28
CA ASN A 112 -6.36 -2.70 13.58
C ASN A 112 -7.33 -2.03 12.60
N SER A 113 -7.10 -0.78 12.19
CA SER A 113 -7.93 -0.12 11.19
C SER A 113 -7.41 -0.35 9.77
N ILE A 114 -8.32 -0.36 8.82
CA ILE A 114 -8.04 -0.36 7.38
C ILE A 114 -8.72 0.86 6.77
N SER A 115 -7.94 1.63 6.02
CA SER A 115 -8.42 2.77 5.27
C SER A 115 -8.85 2.30 3.88
N ILE A 116 -10.09 2.62 3.51
CA ILE A 116 -10.69 2.20 2.25
C ILE A 116 -10.92 3.44 1.41
N LYS A 117 -10.23 3.54 0.27
CA LYS A 117 -10.55 4.54 -0.73
C LYS A 117 -11.72 4.04 -1.56
N LEU A 118 -12.82 4.78 -1.52
CA LEU A 118 -14.00 4.57 -2.34
C LEU A 118 -13.69 4.78 -3.83
N PRO A 119 -14.39 4.07 -4.72
CA PRO A 119 -14.40 4.42 -6.13
C PRO A 119 -14.99 5.82 -6.33
N LYS A 120 -14.94 6.32 -7.57
CA LYS A 120 -15.57 7.61 -7.87
C LYS A 120 -17.09 7.49 -7.72
N ILE A 121 -17.66 8.30 -6.84
CA ILE A 121 -19.09 8.30 -6.53
C ILE A 121 -19.75 9.51 -7.18
N HIS A 122 -20.80 9.27 -7.97
CA HIS A 122 -21.55 10.31 -8.67
C HIS A 122 -22.83 10.70 -7.95
N ASP A 123 -23.42 9.77 -7.19
CA ASP A 123 -24.65 10.02 -6.44
C ASP A 123 -24.70 9.25 -5.10
N LEU A 124 -25.69 9.59 -4.27
CA LEU A 124 -25.87 8.96 -2.96
C LEU A 124 -26.31 7.49 -3.06
N LYS A 125 -26.89 7.06 -4.18
CA LYS A 125 -27.34 5.69 -4.37
C LYS A 125 -26.14 4.76 -4.59
N GLU A 126 -25.15 5.21 -5.35
CA GLU A 126 -23.87 4.52 -5.49
C GLU A 126 -23.15 4.38 -4.14
N LEU A 127 -23.09 5.45 -3.34
CA LEU A 127 -22.52 5.40 -2.00
C LEU A 127 -23.24 4.38 -1.11
N SER A 128 -24.57 4.41 -1.11
CA SER A 128 -25.39 3.48 -0.34
C SER A 128 -25.13 2.03 -0.74
N ASN A 129 -25.08 1.75 -2.05
CA ASN A 129 -24.83 0.41 -2.57
C ASN A 129 -23.44 -0.10 -2.18
N ILE A 130 -22.39 0.71 -2.36
CA ILE A 130 -21.02 0.34 -1.96
C ILE A 130 -20.95 0.07 -0.46
N SER A 131 -21.59 0.92 0.34
CA SER A 131 -21.61 0.78 1.80
C SER A 131 -22.32 -0.52 2.23
N GLU A 132 -23.46 -0.86 1.61
CA GLU A 132 -24.20 -2.09 1.90
C GLU A 132 -23.39 -3.34 1.50
N ARG A 133 -22.70 -3.30 0.36
CA ARG A 133 -21.82 -4.39 -0.09
C ARG A 133 -20.66 -4.59 0.89
N LEU A 134 -20.00 -3.50 1.29
CA LEU A 134 -18.91 -3.55 2.28
C LEU A 134 -19.37 -4.11 3.62
N ASP A 135 -20.53 -3.66 4.13
CA ASP A 135 -21.11 -4.17 5.37
C ASP A 135 -21.36 -5.68 5.29
N ARG A 136 -21.99 -6.14 4.20
CA ARG A 136 -22.24 -7.56 3.95
C ARG A 136 -20.97 -8.39 3.85
N ILE A 137 -19.94 -7.88 3.17
CA ILE A 137 -18.63 -8.53 3.06
C ILE A 137 -18.03 -8.70 4.46
N PHE A 138 -17.98 -7.63 5.26
CA PHE A 138 -17.40 -7.71 6.59
C PHE A 138 -18.19 -8.65 7.49
N ASP A 139 -19.52 -8.55 7.51
CA ASP A 139 -20.38 -9.44 8.30
C ASP A 139 -20.10 -10.92 7.99
N GLN A 140 -20.06 -11.29 6.70
CA GLN A 140 -19.77 -12.66 6.29
C GLN A 140 -18.34 -13.11 6.63
N LEU A 141 -17.35 -12.23 6.53
CA LEU A 141 -15.95 -12.58 6.78
C LEU A 141 -15.64 -12.73 8.27
N ILE A 142 -16.14 -11.84 9.12
CA ILE A 142 -15.62 -11.72 10.50
C ILE A 142 -16.67 -11.98 11.58
N VAL A 143 -17.96 -11.84 11.30
CA VAL A 143 -19.03 -12.08 12.29
C VAL A 143 -19.43 -13.56 12.26
N ASN A 144 -18.56 -14.40 12.81
CA ASN A 144 -18.72 -15.85 12.89
C ASN A 144 -17.95 -16.42 14.08
N ASP A 145 -18.16 -17.70 14.40
CA ASP A 145 -17.55 -18.35 15.55
C ASP A 145 -16.03 -18.55 15.46
N PHE A 146 -15.45 -18.46 14.26
CA PHE A 146 -14.02 -18.63 14.03
C PHE A 146 -13.25 -17.34 14.30
N VAL A 147 -13.72 -16.24 13.72
CA VAL A 147 -13.06 -14.93 13.78
C VAL A 147 -13.54 -14.13 14.99
N LYS A 148 -14.83 -14.25 15.35
CA LYS A 148 -15.51 -13.47 16.41
C LYS A 148 -15.21 -11.97 16.30
N GLY A 149 -15.15 -11.52 15.05
CA GLY A 149 -14.81 -10.16 14.69
C GLY A 149 -16.02 -9.23 14.74
N LYS A 150 -15.72 -7.94 14.78
CA LYS A 150 -16.70 -6.87 14.60
C LYS A 150 -16.02 -5.74 13.84
N VAL A 151 -16.76 -5.14 12.91
CA VAL A 151 -16.35 -3.93 12.19
C VAL A 151 -17.19 -2.75 12.69
N SER A 152 -16.58 -1.58 12.73
CA SER A 152 -17.30 -0.32 12.92
C SER A 152 -16.66 0.79 12.11
N LEU A 153 -17.48 1.73 11.62
CA LEU A 153 -16.99 2.95 11.00
C LEU A 153 -16.26 3.77 12.08
N GLN A 154 -14.97 4.02 11.87
CA GLN A 154 -14.16 4.80 12.78
C GLN A 154 -14.26 6.29 12.47
N ASN A 155 -14.16 6.67 11.20
CA ASN A 155 -14.31 8.05 10.75
C ASN A 155 -14.55 8.16 9.24
N LEU A 156 -15.11 9.29 8.82
CA LEU A 156 -15.10 9.79 7.45
C LEU A 156 -14.03 10.88 7.35
N ASP A 157 -13.08 10.74 6.44
CA ASP A 157 -12.05 11.77 6.29
C ASP A 157 -12.65 12.97 5.51
N THR A 158 -12.59 14.16 6.12
CA THR A 158 -13.48 15.28 5.80
C THR A 158 -13.17 15.82 4.39
N GLY A 159 -14.15 15.70 3.48
CA GLY A 159 -14.02 16.13 2.08
C GLY A 159 -13.36 15.11 1.15
N SER A 160 -13.37 13.81 1.50
CA SER A 160 -12.59 12.81 0.77
C SER A 160 -13.36 11.51 0.45
N GLU A 161 -12.93 10.82 -0.60
CA GLU A 161 -13.39 9.49 -1.03
C GLU A 161 -12.88 8.37 -0.09
N TRP A 162 -12.75 8.60 1.23
CA TRP A 162 -12.10 7.66 2.15
C TRP A 162 -12.97 7.30 3.35
N LEU A 163 -13.04 6.00 3.61
CA LEU A 163 -13.64 5.40 4.81
C LEU A 163 -12.54 4.83 5.70
N GLU A 164 -12.66 5.04 7.01
CA GLU A 164 -11.86 4.32 7.98
C GLU A 164 -12.73 3.29 8.70
N VAL A 165 -12.37 2.01 8.61
CA VAL A 165 -13.02 0.94 9.37
C VAL A 165 -12.06 0.37 10.39
N VAL A 166 -12.54 0.15 11.62
CA VAL A 166 -11.75 -0.47 12.69
C VAL A 166 -12.31 -1.84 13.02
N PHE A 167 -11.39 -2.79 13.21
CA PHE A 167 -11.71 -4.15 13.62
C PHE A 167 -11.37 -4.37 15.10
N ASN A 168 -12.19 -5.15 15.80
CA ASN A 168 -11.99 -5.46 17.22
C ASN A 168 -10.75 -6.32 17.53
N SER A 169 -10.09 -6.90 16.51
CA SER A 169 -8.89 -7.73 16.70
C SER A 169 -7.99 -7.71 15.46
N ALA A 170 -6.69 -7.94 15.67
CA ALA A 170 -5.72 -8.12 14.59
C ALA A 170 -6.06 -9.33 13.70
N LYS A 171 -6.67 -10.39 14.27
CA LYS A 171 -7.14 -11.55 13.52
C LYS A 171 -8.23 -11.17 12.51
N ALA A 172 -9.23 -10.39 12.92
CA ALA A 172 -10.30 -9.92 12.04
C ALA A 172 -9.75 -9.05 10.91
N ALA A 173 -8.88 -8.08 11.23
CA ALA A 173 -8.19 -7.27 10.23
C ALA A 173 -7.32 -8.12 9.28
N GLY A 174 -6.64 -9.13 9.82
CA GLY A 174 -5.80 -10.06 9.07
C GLY A 174 -6.57 -10.92 8.07
N VAL A 175 -7.77 -11.40 8.42
CA VAL A 175 -8.65 -12.15 7.49
C VAL A 175 -9.09 -11.26 6.34
N VAL A 176 -9.51 -10.02 6.61
CA VAL A 176 -9.87 -9.05 5.56
C VAL A 176 -8.67 -8.78 4.65
N ALA A 177 -7.48 -8.57 5.22
CA ALA A 177 -6.25 -8.39 4.45
C ALA A 177 -5.94 -9.60 3.55
N SER A 178 -6.12 -10.83 4.04
CA SER A 178 -5.93 -12.06 3.24
C SER A 178 -6.92 -12.14 2.07
N VAL A 179 -8.18 -11.73 2.26
CA VAL A 179 -9.17 -11.71 1.17
C VAL A 179 -8.79 -10.69 0.10
N VAL A 180 -8.42 -9.47 0.48
CA VAL A 180 -7.97 -8.43 -0.46
C VAL A 180 -6.71 -8.88 -1.20
N TYR A 181 -5.77 -9.54 -0.51
CA TYR A 181 -4.60 -10.16 -1.15
C TYR A 181 -5.01 -11.18 -2.21
N SER A 182 -5.92 -12.10 -1.88
CA SER A 182 -6.37 -13.15 -2.81
C SER A 182 -7.05 -12.56 -4.05
N VAL A 183 -7.75 -11.43 -3.93
CA VAL A 183 -8.31 -10.71 -5.09
C VAL A 183 -7.21 -10.26 -6.04
N ILE A 184 -6.21 -9.52 -5.56
CA ILE A 184 -5.12 -9.01 -6.42
C ILE A 184 -4.29 -10.16 -6.99
N TYR A 185 -4.07 -11.23 -6.21
CA TYR A 185 -3.44 -12.46 -6.69
C TYR A 185 -4.20 -13.09 -7.86
N LEU A 186 -5.51 -13.32 -7.72
CA LEU A 186 -6.34 -13.92 -8.77
C LEU A 186 -6.44 -13.02 -10.01
N GLN A 187 -6.47 -11.70 -9.85
CA GLN A 187 -6.40 -10.78 -10.99
C GLN A 187 -5.07 -10.92 -11.76
N GLY A 188 -3.95 -11.06 -11.04
CA GLY A 188 -2.64 -11.29 -11.65
C GLY A 188 -2.58 -12.61 -12.43
N GLU A 189 -3.13 -13.68 -11.87
CA GLU A 189 -3.23 -14.98 -12.57
C GLU A 189 -4.15 -14.90 -13.80
N TYR A 190 -5.27 -14.18 -13.69
CA TYR A 190 -6.16 -13.95 -14.83
C TYR A 190 -5.45 -13.23 -15.99
N ILE A 191 -4.65 -12.21 -15.70
CA ILE A 191 -3.89 -11.47 -16.73
C ILE A 191 -2.90 -12.39 -17.43
N LYS A 192 -2.11 -13.17 -16.67
CA LYS A 192 -1.18 -14.16 -17.25
C LYS A 192 -1.89 -15.19 -18.13
N ASN A 193 -3.07 -15.64 -17.68
CA ASN A 193 -3.88 -16.60 -18.43
C ASN A 193 -4.38 -16.00 -19.76
N GLN A 194 -4.78 -14.73 -19.78
CA GLN A 194 -5.16 -14.03 -21.01
C GLN A 194 -3.97 -13.87 -21.98
N GLU A 195 -2.78 -13.56 -21.46
CA GLU A 195 -1.57 -13.48 -22.30
C GLU A 195 -1.23 -14.83 -22.95
N ALA A 196 -1.36 -15.94 -22.20
CA ALA A 196 -1.14 -17.28 -22.73
C ALA A 196 -2.11 -17.62 -23.88
N VAL A 197 -3.38 -17.22 -23.74
CA VAL A 197 -4.41 -17.39 -24.77
C VAL A 197 -4.07 -16.59 -26.03
N GLU A 198 -3.65 -15.34 -25.88
CA GLU A 198 -3.28 -14.48 -27.02
C GLU A 198 -2.01 -14.97 -27.73
N VAL A 199 -1.03 -15.54 -27.01
CA VAL A 199 0.13 -16.19 -27.62
C VAL A 199 -0.28 -17.36 -28.51
N VAL A 200 -1.20 -18.20 -28.02
CA VAL A 200 -1.71 -19.36 -28.79
C VAL A 200 -2.48 -18.91 -30.03
N ARG A 201 -3.32 -17.89 -29.88
CA ARG A 201 -4.05 -17.26 -30.98
C ARG A 201 -3.12 -16.71 -32.07
N ASN A 202 -2.09 -15.97 -31.67
CA ASN A 202 -1.12 -15.38 -32.59
C ASN A 202 -0.29 -16.42 -33.34
N ARG A 203 -0.08 -17.61 -32.75
CA ARG A 203 0.59 -18.73 -33.40
C ARG A 203 -0.28 -19.46 -34.44
N ARG A 204 -1.49 -18.98 -34.72
CA ARG A 204 -2.47 -19.58 -35.67
C ARG A 204 -2.74 -21.06 -35.36
N ILE A 205 -2.69 -21.42 -34.09
CA ILE A 205 -3.02 -22.76 -33.62
C ILE A 205 -4.52 -22.99 -33.82
N ALA A 206 -4.92 -24.20 -34.19
CA ALA A 206 -6.30 -24.55 -34.54
C ALA A 206 -7.32 -24.11 -33.46
N ASN A 207 -8.51 -23.68 -33.89
CA ASN A 207 -9.58 -23.20 -33.01
C ASN A 207 -9.93 -24.20 -31.88
N ASP A 208 -9.90 -25.50 -32.16
CA ASP A 208 -10.19 -26.54 -31.17
C ASP A 208 -9.18 -26.55 -30.00
N ILE A 209 -7.93 -26.18 -30.25
CA ILE A 209 -6.89 -26.07 -29.20
C ILE A 209 -7.11 -24.78 -28.40
N TYR A 210 -7.51 -23.70 -29.07
CA TYR A 210 -7.88 -22.44 -28.41
C TYR A 210 -9.06 -22.65 -27.44
N GLU A 211 -10.13 -23.31 -27.88
CA GLU A 211 -11.30 -23.60 -27.03
C GLU A 211 -10.93 -24.49 -25.85
N LYS A 212 -10.12 -25.54 -26.08
CA LYS A 212 -9.64 -26.42 -25.00
C LYS A 212 -8.81 -25.64 -23.97
N LEU A 213 -7.86 -24.82 -24.42
CA LEU A 213 -7.02 -24.02 -23.52
C LEU A 213 -7.86 -23.02 -22.73
N SER A 214 -8.77 -22.31 -23.39
CA SER A 214 -9.67 -21.34 -22.74
C SER A 214 -10.49 -22.00 -21.63
N ASN A 215 -11.09 -23.18 -21.91
CA ASN A 215 -11.85 -23.92 -20.92
C ASN A 215 -10.99 -24.39 -19.74
N GLN A 216 -9.77 -24.87 -20.01
CA GLN A 216 -8.82 -25.27 -18.97
C GLN A 216 -8.47 -24.10 -18.04
N LEU A 217 -8.20 -22.92 -18.59
CA LEU A 217 -7.85 -21.74 -17.79
C LEU A 217 -9.04 -21.22 -16.97
N ILE A 218 -10.28 -21.32 -17.48
CA ILE A 218 -11.48 -21.01 -16.70
C ILE A 218 -11.61 -21.97 -15.51
N GLU A 219 -11.36 -23.26 -15.71
CA GLU A 219 -11.42 -24.27 -14.65
C GLU A 219 -10.31 -24.07 -13.62
N GLU A 220 -9.10 -23.72 -14.08
CA GLU A 220 -7.95 -23.41 -13.22
C GLU A 220 -8.22 -22.16 -12.35
N ASN A 221 -8.76 -21.08 -12.92
CA ASN A 221 -9.14 -19.89 -12.15
C ASN A 221 -10.16 -20.21 -11.05
N LYS A 222 -11.17 -21.06 -11.34
CA LYS A 222 -12.14 -21.51 -10.32
C LYS A 222 -11.45 -22.31 -9.22
N LYS A 223 -10.52 -23.18 -9.59
CA LYS A 223 -9.75 -23.98 -8.64
C LYS A 223 -8.86 -23.12 -7.74
N GLN A 224 -8.18 -22.12 -8.31
CA GLN A 224 -7.39 -21.16 -7.56
C GLN A 224 -8.25 -20.35 -6.58
N LEU A 225 -9.44 -19.89 -7.00
CA LEU A 225 -10.40 -19.23 -6.10
C LEU A 225 -10.77 -20.14 -4.91
N ASP A 226 -11.05 -21.40 -5.19
CA ASP A 226 -11.39 -22.40 -4.18
C ASP A 226 -10.23 -22.63 -3.19
N GLU A 227 -9.01 -22.76 -3.71
CA GLU A 227 -7.80 -22.93 -2.91
C GLU A 227 -7.53 -21.72 -2.00
N GLN A 228 -7.69 -20.50 -2.52
CA GLN A 228 -7.55 -19.27 -1.72
C GLN A 228 -8.59 -19.20 -0.61
N ALA A 229 -9.86 -19.50 -0.91
CA ALA A 229 -10.92 -19.49 0.09
C ALA A 229 -10.69 -20.51 1.20
N ILE A 230 -10.24 -21.72 0.85
CA ILE A 230 -9.83 -22.77 1.78
C ILE A 230 -8.67 -22.30 2.67
N LYS A 231 -7.66 -21.67 2.09
CA LYS A 231 -6.51 -21.16 2.82
C LYS A 231 -6.92 -20.11 3.85
N ILE A 232 -7.74 -19.14 3.44
CA ILE A 232 -8.26 -18.09 4.32
C ILE A 232 -9.13 -18.68 5.43
N ALA A 233 -10.00 -19.64 5.12
CA ALA A 233 -10.83 -20.30 6.12
C ALA A 233 -9.97 -20.99 7.21
N LYS A 234 -8.89 -21.66 6.81
CA LYS A 234 -7.93 -22.26 7.74
C LYS A 234 -7.19 -21.22 8.57
N GLU A 235 -6.75 -20.12 7.96
CA GLU A 235 -6.10 -18.99 8.66
C GLU A 235 -7.05 -18.36 9.70
N ALA A 236 -8.35 -18.30 9.41
CA ALA A 236 -9.38 -17.86 10.34
C ALA A 236 -9.63 -18.86 11.48
N GLY A 237 -9.10 -20.07 11.41
CA GLY A 237 -9.25 -21.13 12.42
C GLY A 237 -10.44 -22.05 12.19
N ALA A 238 -11.06 -22.04 11.01
CA ALA A 238 -12.08 -23.02 10.65
C ALA A 238 -11.42 -24.39 10.40
N VAL A 239 -12.00 -25.45 10.96
CA VAL A 239 -11.45 -26.82 10.88
C VAL A 239 -12.08 -27.56 9.71
N PRO A 240 -11.31 -28.14 8.77
CA PRO A 240 -11.82 -28.77 7.54
C PRO A 240 -12.88 -29.86 7.72
N GLU A 241 -12.96 -30.45 8.91
CA GLU A 241 -13.87 -31.54 9.27
C GLU A 241 -15.20 -31.03 9.85
N ASP A 242 -15.32 -29.74 10.10
CA ASP A 242 -16.52 -29.13 10.67
C ASP A 242 -17.54 -28.80 9.58
N LYS A 243 -18.84 -28.94 9.87
CA LYS A 243 -19.90 -28.61 8.90
C LYS A 243 -19.85 -27.15 8.48
N ASP A 244 -19.47 -26.29 9.42
CA ASP A 244 -19.44 -24.85 9.26
C ASP A 244 -18.22 -24.39 8.42
N TYR A 245 -17.22 -25.26 8.23
CA TYR A 245 -16.05 -24.96 7.39
C TYR A 245 -16.44 -24.81 5.91
N HIS A 246 -17.27 -25.71 5.39
CA HIS A 246 -17.66 -25.63 3.99
C HIS A 246 -18.48 -24.36 3.74
N GLU A 247 -19.43 -24.07 4.63
CA GLU A 247 -20.24 -22.86 4.55
C GLU A 247 -19.37 -21.60 4.63
N TYR A 248 -18.45 -21.54 5.58
CA TYR A 248 -17.56 -20.39 5.71
C TYR A 248 -16.65 -20.21 4.49
N SER A 249 -16.13 -21.31 3.92
CA SER A 249 -15.34 -21.24 2.69
C SER A 249 -16.13 -20.64 1.52
N GLN A 250 -17.43 -20.96 1.40
CA GLN A 250 -18.30 -20.38 0.37
C GLN A 250 -18.56 -18.89 0.61
N ARG A 251 -18.75 -18.47 1.87
CA ARG A 251 -18.83 -17.05 2.25
C ARG A 251 -17.56 -16.30 1.90
N VAL A 252 -16.38 -16.91 2.12
CA VAL A 252 -15.10 -16.33 1.72
C VAL A 252 -15.01 -16.18 0.19
N LYS A 253 -15.42 -17.20 -0.59
CA LYS A 253 -15.46 -17.08 -2.07
C LYS A 253 -16.34 -15.93 -2.52
N PHE A 254 -17.55 -15.83 -1.95
CA PHE A 254 -18.46 -14.72 -2.22
C PHE A 254 -17.79 -13.37 -1.95
N CYS A 255 -17.11 -13.24 -0.80
CA CYS A 255 -16.42 -12.00 -0.44
C CYS A 255 -15.25 -11.68 -1.38
N ILE A 256 -14.49 -12.68 -1.84
CA ILE A 256 -13.43 -12.49 -2.85
C ILE A 256 -14.05 -11.92 -4.13
N THR A 257 -15.14 -12.51 -4.63
CA THR A 257 -15.81 -12.04 -5.85
C THR A 257 -16.37 -10.63 -5.70
N GLU A 258 -17.02 -10.33 -4.59
CA GLU A 258 -17.58 -8.99 -4.33
C GLU A 258 -16.48 -7.92 -4.21
N ILE A 259 -15.36 -8.23 -3.54
CA ILE A 259 -14.23 -7.30 -3.45
C ILE A 259 -13.58 -7.13 -4.83
N ASP A 260 -13.42 -8.19 -5.63
CA ASP A 260 -12.89 -8.10 -7.00
C ASP A 260 -13.68 -7.11 -7.86
N GLU A 261 -15.02 -7.18 -7.81
CA GLU A 261 -15.87 -6.23 -8.51
C GLU A 261 -15.70 -4.79 -8.01
N LEU A 262 -15.64 -4.58 -6.69
CA LEU A 262 -15.45 -3.25 -6.12
C LEU A 262 -14.05 -2.68 -6.45
N VAL A 263 -13.02 -3.51 -6.43
CA VAL A 263 -11.65 -3.13 -6.82
C VAL A 263 -11.61 -2.72 -8.29
N LYS A 264 -12.29 -3.43 -9.18
CA LYS A 264 -12.44 -3.06 -10.60
C LYS A 264 -13.13 -1.70 -10.79
N LEU A 265 -14.05 -1.34 -9.88
CA LEU A 265 -14.69 -0.01 -9.86
C LEU A 265 -13.78 1.09 -9.29
N GLY A 266 -12.64 0.74 -8.68
CA GLY A 266 -11.66 1.66 -8.13
C GLY A 266 -11.56 1.68 -6.60
N LEU A 267 -12.17 0.71 -5.91
CA LEU A 267 -11.99 0.53 -4.47
C LEU A 267 -10.54 0.13 -4.15
N LYS A 268 -9.93 0.74 -3.13
CA LYS A 268 -8.56 0.44 -2.70
C LYS A 268 -8.46 0.33 -1.19
N PHE A 269 -7.58 -0.53 -0.69
CA PHE A 269 -7.39 -0.79 0.73
C PHE A 269 -5.98 -0.42 1.17
N PHE A 270 -5.85 0.22 2.32
CA PHE A 270 -4.57 0.65 2.87
C PHE A 270 -4.52 0.33 4.37
N PRO A 271 -3.41 -0.24 4.89
CA PRO A 271 -3.26 -0.45 6.33
C PRO A 271 -3.18 0.88 7.07
N ALA A 272 -3.51 0.87 8.36
CA ALA A 272 -3.15 1.98 9.23
C ALA A 272 -1.62 2.13 9.29
N SER A 273 -1.16 3.37 9.45
CA SER A 273 0.28 3.65 9.61
C SER A 273 0.90 2.95 10.82
N THR A 274 0.08 2.64 11.83
CA THR A 274 0.44 1.96 13.07
C THR A 274 0.11 0.45 13.04
N SER A 275 -0.38 -0.09 11.93
CA SER A 275 -0.77 -1.50 11.86
C SER A 275 0.40 -2.45 12.10
N PRO A 276 0.17 -3.61 12.72
CA PRO A 276 1.16 -4.68 12.80
C PRO A 276 1.75 -5.05 11.43
N ASN A 277 3.04 -5.39 11.40
CA ASN A 277 3.77 -5.79 10.19
C ASN A 277 3.08 -6.92 9.41
N GLU A 278 2.36 -7.81 10.08
CA GLU A 278 1.61 -8.87 9.42
C GLU A 278 0.51 -8.32 8.50
N ILE A 279 -0.25 -7.32 8.96
CA ILE A 279 -1.33 -6.70 8.17
C ILE A 279 -0.71 -5.85 7.06
N GLN A 280 0.34 -5.08 7.36
CA GLN A 280 1.03 -4.27 6.35
C GLN A 280 1.61 -5.11 5.21
N ARG A 281 2.15 -6.29 5.51
CA ARG A 281 2.72 -7.21 4.51
C ARG A 281 1.68 -8.06 3.80
N LYS A 282 0.47 -8.21 4.34
CA LYS A 282 -0.59 -8.96 3.67
C LYS A 282 -1.35 -8.09 2.69
N LEU A 283 -1.60 -6.82 3.02
CA LEU A 283 -2.33 -5.93 2.12
C LEU A 283 -1.48 -5.61 0.86
N PRO A 284 -2.07 -5.70 -0.34
CA PRO A 284 -1.43 -5.25 -1.57
C PRO A 284 -1.11 -3.74 -1.54
N ASP A 285 -0.04 -3.35 -2.24
CA ASP A 285 0.36 -1.95 -2.39
C ASP A 285 -0.38 -1.29 -3.58
N PHE A 286 -1.58 -0.78 -3.31
CA PHE A 286 -2.42 -0.08 -4.29
C PHE A 286 -1.85 1.26 -4.81
N SER A 287 -0.65 1.67 -4.36
CA SER A 287 0.10 2.80 -4.92
C SER A 287 0.88 2.44 -6.19
N LYS A 288 1.06 1.14 -6.46
CA LYS A 288 1.73 0.61 -7.65
C LYS A 288 0.84 0.68 -8.88
N ASN A 289 1.49 0.69 -10.06
CA ASN A 289 0.81 0.90 -11.33
C ASN A 289 0.36 -0.40 -12.01
N SER A 290 0.99 -1.54 -11.70
CA SER A 290 0.63 -2.86 -12.21
C SER A 290 0.22 -3.81 -11.09
N ILE A 291 -0.71 -4.72 -11.39
CA ILE A 291 -1.16 -5.75 -10.45
C ILE A 291 -0.01 -6.66 -9.99
N GLU A 292 0.97 -6.90 -10.86
CA GLU A 292 2.19 -7.67 -10.54
C GLU A 292 3.02 -7.02 -9.44
N GLU A 293 3.15 -5.69 -9.46
CA GLU A 293 3.91 -4.92 -8.46
C GLU A 293 3.13 -4.69 -7.16
N MET A 294 1.79 -4.79 -7.21
CA MET A 294 0.94 -4.59 -6.04
C MET A 294 1.12 -5.68 -4.98
N LEU A 295 1.49 -6.90 -5.39
CA LEU A 295 1.75 -7.96 -4.43
C LEU A 295 3.16 -7.78 -3.85
N PRO A 296 3.33 -7.89 -2.52
CA PRO A 296 4.64 -7.87 -1.93
C PRO A 296 5.47 -9.00 -2.54
N ASP A 297 6.76 -8.75 -2.80
CA ASP A 297 7.74 -9.76 -3.22
C ASP A 297 7.85 -10.86 -2.15
N ILE A 298 6.86 -11.75 -2.11
CA ILE A 298 7.01 -13.06 -1.51
C ILE A 298 7.98 -13.75 -2.46
N LYS A 299 9.27 -13.63 -2.12
CA LYS A 299 10.39 -14.35 -2.74
C LYS A 299 9.86 -15.61 -3.38
N LYS A 300 9.89 -15.67 -4.71
CA LYS A 300 9.65 -16.87 -5.50
C LYS A 300 10.18 -18.05 -4.70
N LEU A 301 9.28 -18.82 -4.11
CA LEU A 301 9.65 -20.05 -3.41
C LEU A 301 10.43 -20.86 -4.44
N PRO A 302 11.66 -21.30 -4.14
CA PRO A 302 12.44 -22.05 -5.10
C PRO A 302 11.60 -23.26 -5.53
N GLU A 303 11.37 -23.38 -6.83
CA GLU A 303 10.84 -24.60 -7.41
C GLU A 303 11.66 -25.75 -6.85
N LYS A 304 11.02 -26.64 -6.09
CA LYS A 304 11.57 -27.93 -5.77
C LYS A 304 11.81 -28.65 -7.08
N THR A 305 13.05 -28.66 -7.54
CA THR A 305 13.56 -29.71 -8.40
C THR A 305 13.62 -30.99 -7.58
N SER A 306 12.51 -31.74 -7.59
CA SER A 306 12.50 -33.19 -7.46
C SER A 306 12.23 -33.74 -8.86
N GLU A 307 12.91 -34.72 -9.43
CA GLU A 307 13.91 -35.68 -8.99
C GLU A 307 14.34 -36.39 -10.29
N SER A 308 15.57 -36.88 -10.35
CA SER A 308 15.77 -38.26 -10.78
C SER A 308 17.10 -38.75 -10.22
N GLU A 309 16.99 -39.50 -9.13
CA GLU A 309 17.95 -40.53 -8.76
C GLU A 309 18.15 -41.47 -9.96
N THR A 310 19.41 -41.78 -10.27
CA THR A 310 19.79 -43.16 -10.57
C THR A 310 21.05 -43.49 -9.78
N THR A 311 20.82 -44.28 -8.74
CA THR A 311 21.74 -45.20 -8.08
C THR A 311 22.55 -46.02 -9.07
N GLU A 312 23.85 -46.19 -8.80
CA GLU A 312 24.56 -47.47 -8.59
C GLU A 312 26.08 -47.20 -8.55
N ASP A 313 26.75 -47.26 -7.40
CA ASP A 313 27.24 -48.47 -6.73
C ASP A 313 28.59 -48.97 -7.31
N LYS A 314 29.69 -48.72 -6.58
CA LYS A 314 30.76 -49.68 -6.19
C LYS A 314 32.15 -49.06 -5.97
N LYS A 315 32.63 -49.27 -4.75
CA LYS A 315 34.01 -49.60 -4.32
C LYS A 315 35.07 -49.70 -5.44
N SER A 316 36.08 -48.83 -5.39
CA SER A 316 37.47 -49.14 -4.96
C SER A 316 38.32 -47.90 -5.06
#